data_AF-A0A3M7BAZ1-F1
#
_entry.id   AF-A0A3M7BAZ1-F1
#
_cell.length_a   1.000
_cell.length_b   1.000
_cell.length_c   1.000
_cell.angle_alpha   90.00
_cell.angle_beta   90.00
_cell.angle_gamma   90.00
#
_symmetry.space_group_name_H-M   'P 1'
#
loop_
_entity.id
_entity.type
_entity.pdbx_description
1 polymer ?
#
loop_
_entity_poly.entity_id
_entity_poly.type
_entity_poly.pdbx_seq_one_letter_code
_entity_poly.pdbx_strand_id
1 'polypeptide(L)'
;MVETVASECNNTILVVHSTGPVLLEKWANHENITAILWAGIPGQETGNSIADVLYGRVNPGAKLPFTVGKSRKDYGTDILYTPNQEVPQVQYEEGVFIDYRVFDKYNETPTYEFGYGLSYTTFNYSDLRVTKIQNVSDYVSASGWTGAAPTYRNFSTDPADHLYPANFSRVDLYKYPWINSTNLTEASADPHYGLPGFIPENAQNGSAQPIPKAGGAPGGNPMLWDVIYRVEATVTNTGNVVGEEVPQLYISRGGPYDPVKELRGFQRLSIEPNCSATFVVDVKRKDIMSWSTVEQDWYVRNSTKKVYVGSSSRNLPLEGMLS
;
A
#
# COMPACT_ATOMS: atom_id res chain seq x y z
N MET A 1 17.21 8.76 -28.64
CA MET A 1 16.61 10.08 -28.36
C MET A 1 17.36 10.79 -27.23
N VAL A 2 17.25 10.34 -25.97
CA VAL A 2 17.90 11.02 -24.81
C VAL A 2 19.42 11.19 -25.02
N GLU A 3 20.12 10.13 -25.44
CA GLU A 3 21.57 10.18 -25.74
C GLU A 3 21.94 11.23 -26.78
N THR A 4 21.16 11.30 -27.86
CA THR A 4 21.40 12.24 -28.96
C THR A 4 21.24 13.69 -28.51
N VAL A 5 20.28 13.98 -27.62
CA VAL A 5 20.11 15.34 -27.09
C VAL A 5 21.23 15.66 -26.11
N ALA A 6 21.55 14.73 -25.21
CA ALA A 6 22.58 14.93 -24.20
C ALA A 6 24.01 14.98 -24.77
N SER A 7 24.27 14.45 -25.98
CA SER A 7 25.57 14.62 -26.65
C SER A 7 25.78 16.03 -27.21
N GLU A 8 24.69 16.73 -27.55
CA GLU A 8 24.73 18.05 -28.18
C GLU A 8 24.39 19.20 -27.22
N CYS A 9 23.79 18.90 -26.05
CA CYS A 9 23.32 19.91 -25.10
C CYS A 9 23.75 19.58 -23.66
N ASN A 10 24.59 20.45 -23.07
CA ASN A 10 25.16 20.28 -21.72
C ASN A 10 24.21 20.62 -20.56
N ASN A 11 22.97 21.03 -20.85
CA ASN A 11 21.93 21.34 -19.86
C ASN A 11 20.62 20.67 -20.23
N THR A 12 20.65 19.34 -20.33
CA THR A 12 19.49 18.53 -20.72
C THR A 12 18.65 18.18 -19.49
N ILE A 13 17.35 18.48 -19.53
CA ILE A 13 16.39 18.07 -18.49
C ILE A 13 15.54 16.92 -19.02
N LEU A 14 15.48 15.81 -18.27
CA LEU A 14 14.69 14.64 -18.61
C LEU A 14 13.38 14.63 -17.81
N VAL A 15 12.24 14.64 -18.51
CA VAL A 15 10.91 14.43 -17.91
C VAL A 15 10.39 13.05 -18.33
N VAL A 16 9.99 12.25 -17.35
CA VAL A 16 9.53 10.87 -17.53
C VAL A 16 8.04 10.77 -17.16
N HIS A 17 7.22 10.41 -18.14
CA HIS A 17 5.85 9.96 -17.92
C HIS A 17 5.80 8.44 -18.05
N SER A 18 5.44 7.74 -16.98
CA SER A 18 5.40 6.27 -16.96
C SER A 18 4.41 5.76 -15.90
N THR A 19 4.01 4.50 -16.04
CA THR A 19 3.14 3.78 -15.08
C THR A 19 3.85 3.36 -13.80
N GLY A 20 5.17 3.40 -13.78
CA GLY A 20 6.01 2.93 -12.67
C GLY A 20 7.49 3.16 -12.95
N PRO A 21 8.40 2.48 -12.23
CA PRO A 21 9.83 2.69 -12.39
C PRO A 21 10.31 2.28 -13.79
N VAL A 22 11.22 3.08 -14.33
CA VAL A 22 12.02 2.76 -15.52
C VAL A 22 13.48 2.81 -15.13
N LEU A 23 14.35 2.12 -15.87
CA LEU A 23 15.79 2.13 -15.56
C LEU A 23 16.37 3.51 -15.89
N LEU A 24 16.79 4.24 -14.85
CA LEU A 24 17.32 5.60 -14.97
C LEU A 24 18.82 5.71 -14.65
N GLU A 25 19.48 4.64 -14.22
CA GLU A 25 20.89 4.65 -13.81
C GLU A 25 21.81 5.30 -14.85
N LYS A 26 21.59 5.00 -16.14
CA LYS A 26 22.38 5.59 -17.22
C LYS A 26 22.24 7.12 -17.28
N TRP A 27 21.04 7.64 -17.07
CA TRP A 27 20.72 9.07 -17.21
C TRP A 27 21.08 9.85 -15.94
N ALA A 28 20.89 9.23 -14.77
CA ALA A 28 21.24 9.81 -13.48
C ALA A 28 22.74 10.11 -13.35
N ASN A 29 23.59 9.39 -14.08
CA ASN A 29 25.05 9.54 -14.06
C ASN A 29 25.60 10.28 -15.30
N HIS A 30 24.75 10.84 -16.15
CA HIS A 30 25.19 11.52 -17.37
C HIS A 30 25.52 12.99 -17.11
N GLU A 31 26.74 13.45 -17.39
CA GLU A 31 27.23 14.80 -17.06
C GLU A 31 26.37 15.94 -17.62
N ASN A 32 25.83 15.77 -18.83
CA ASN A 32 24.99 16.75 -19.49
C ASN A 32 23.49 16.69 -19.10
N ILE A 33 23.07 15.71 -18.28
CA ILE A 33 21.71 15.64 -17.76
C ILE A 33 21.68 16.30 -16.38
N THR A 34 21.09 17.49 -16.31
CA THR A 34 21.16 18.37 -15.14
C THR A 34 19.97 18.23 -14.20
N ALA A 35 18.86 17.66 -14.69
CA ALA A 35 17.70 17.32 -13.86
C ALA A 35 16.90 16.15 -14.46
N ILE A 36 16.29 15.35 -13.57
CA ILE A 36 15.37 14.27 -13.94
C ILE A 36 14.10 14.43 -13.11
N LEU A 37 12.95 14.47 -13.78
CA LEU A 37 11.63 14.56 -13.16
C LEU A 37 10.79 13.36 -13.58
N TRP A 38 10.20 12.66 -12.61
CA TRP A 38 9.14 11.69 -12.87
C TRP A 38 7.79 12.37 -12.65
N ALA A 39 6.99 12.44 -13.71
CA ALA A 39 5.69 13.12 -13.73
C ALA A 39 4.50 12.14 -13.81
N GLY A 40 4.76 10.82 -13.83
CA GLY A 40 3.72 9.80 -13.78
C GLY A 40 2.74 9.86 -14.95
N ILE A 41 1.44 9.83 -14.64
CA ILE A 41 0.33 9.89 -15.61
C ILE A 41 -0.62 11.03 -15.18
N PRO A 42 -0.33 12.29 -15.54
CA PRO A 42 -0.99 13.47 -14.96
C PRO A 42 -2.39 13.77 -15.53
N GLY A 43 -2.88 12.96 -16.47
CA GLY A 43 -4.17 13.19 -17.13
C GLY A 43 -4.17 14.42 -18.04
N GLN A 44 -5.32 15.08 -18.15
CA GLN A 44 -5.55 16.14 -19.15
C GLN A 44 -4.68 17.40 -18.94
N GLU A 45 -4.21 17.67 -17.72
CA GLU A 45 -3.39 18.84 -17.37
C GLU A 45 -1.88 18.54 -17.38
N THR A 46 -1.45 17.50 -18.11
CA THR A 46 -0.04 17.10 -18.21
C THR A 46 0.89 18.25 -18.59
N GLY A 47 0.53 19.04 -19.60
CA GLY A 47 1.36 20.14 -20.07
C GLY A 47 1.43 21.31 -19.09
N ASN A 48 0.29 21.68 -18.48
CA ASN A 48 0.23 22.80 -17.54
C ASN A 48 0.96 22.46 -16.23
N SER A 49 0.72 21.25 -15.69
CA SER A 49 1.32 20.83 -14.41
C SER A 49 2.84 20.71 -14.47
N ILE A 50 3.41 20.15 -15.55
CA ILE A 50 4.88 20.10 -15.68
C ILE A 50 5.50 21.48 -15.91
N ALA A 51 4.81 22.37 -16.63
CA ALA A 51 5.27 23.74 -16.80
C ALA A 51 5.29 24.51 -15.48
N ASP A 52 4.33 24.29 -14.59
CA ASP A 52 4.31 24.92 -13.27
C ASP A 52 5.51 24.53 -12.41
N VAL A 53 5.90 23.25 -12.46
CA VAL A 53 7.10 22.75 -11.76
C VAL A 53 8.37 23.29 -12.40
N LEU A 54 8.56 23.10 -13.71
CA LEU A 54 9.79 23.49 -14.42
C LEU A 54 10.12 24.99 -14.29
N TYR A 55 9.09 25.83 -14.21
CA TYR A 55 9.25 27.29 -14.06
C TYR A 55 9.15 27.78 -12.61
N GLY A 56 9.10 26.86 -11.63
CA GLY A 56 9.10 27.21 -10.21
C GLY A 56 7.84 27.90 -9.70
N ARG A 57 6.72 27.87 -10.45
CA ARG A 57 5.41 28.30 -9.95
C ARG A 57 4.91 27.36 -8.86
N VAL A 58 5.32 26.08 -8.95
CA VAL A 58 5.17 25.07 -7.90
C VAL A 58 6.56 24.52 -7.56
N ASN A 59 6.96 24.62 -6.30
CA ASN A 59 8.15 23.94 -5.80
C ASN A 59 7.85 22.43 -5.68
N PRO A 60 8.62 21.53 -6.32
CA PRO A 60 8.39 20.10 -6.20
C PRO A 60 8.58 19.64 -4.74
N GLY A 61 7.54 18.98 -4.21
CA GLY A 61 7.57 18.30 -2.90
C GLY A 61 7.16 16.82 -2.98
N ALA A 62 6.97 16.30 -4.19
CA ALA A 62 6.59 14.89 -4.39
C ALA A 62 7.76 13.95 -4.06
N LYS A 63 7.42 12.77 -3.54
CA LYS A 63 8.37 11.68 -3.27
C LYS A 63 7.99 10.46 -4.10
N LEU A 64 8.97 9.69 -4.54
CA LEU A 64 8.76 8.47 -5.33
C LEU A 64 7.98 7.43 -4.51
N PRO A 65 6.84 6.91 -5.00
CA PRO A 65 6.07 5.88 -4.32
C PRO A 65 6.58 4.45 -4.59
N PHE A 66 7.73 4.32 -5.23
CA PHE A 66 8.41 3.07 -5.57
C PHE A 66 9.93 3.30 -5.58
N THR A 67 10.70 2.23 -5.57
CA THR A 67 12.16 2.27 -5.76
C THR A 67 12.49 2.32 -7.25
N VAL A 68 13.51 3.10 -7.63
CA VAL A 68 14.13 3.06 -8.97
C VAL A 68 15.45 2.29 -8.87
N GLY A 69 15.40 1.00 -9.20
CA GLY A 69 16.57 0.12 -9.25
C GLY A 69 17.49 0.37 -10.45
N LYS A 70 18.73 -0.12 -10.33
CA LYS A 70 19.73 -0.04 -11.41
C LYS A 70 19.44 -1.05 -12.50
N SER A 71 18.89 -2.19 -12.13
CA SER A 71 18.49 -3.26 -13.02
C SER A 71 17.12 -3.84 -12.64
N ARG A 72 16.50 -4.55 -13.59
CA ARG A 72 15.26 -5.30 -13.35
C ARG A 72 15.44 -6.39 -12.27
N LYS A 73 16.63 -6.98 -12.21
CA LYS A 73 16.94 -8.09 -11.29
C LYS A 73 16.92 -7.65 -9.82
N ASP A 74 17.24 -6.38 -9.55
CA ASP A 74 17.35 -5.85 -8.19
C ASP A 74 16.01 -5.88 -7.43
N TYR A 75 14.89 -5.90 -8.16
CA TYR A 75 13.54 -6.00 -7.60
C TYR A 75 13.20 -7.42 -7.08
N GLY A 76 14.02 -8.42 -7.42
CA GLY A 76 13.89 -9.82 -6.98
C GLY A 76 12.70 -10.60 -7.56
N THR A 77 11.56 -9.93 -7.74
CA THR A 77 10.32 -10.48 -8.33
C THR A 77 10.25 -10.16 -9.82
N ASP A 78 9.60 -11.03 -10.58
CA ASP A 78 9.37 -10.82 -12.01
C ASP A 78 8.04 -11.47 -12.46
N ILE A 79 7.55 -11.05 -13.62
CA ILE A 79 6.34 -11.56 -14.26
C ILE A 79 6.61 -12.94 -14.86
N LEU A 80 5.67 -13.86 -14.69
CA LEU A 80 5.65 -15.11 -15.43
C LEU A 80 5.17 -14.87 -16.87
N TYR A 81 6.09 -14.74 -17.83
CA TYR A 81 5.77 -14.48 -19.24
C TYR A 81 5.35 -15.73 -20.03
N THR A 82 5.76 -16.91 -19.58
CA THR A 82 5.47 -18.18 -20.23
C THR A 82 4.83 -19.11 -19.20
N PRO A 83 3.70 -19.78 -19.52
CA PRO A 83 3.08 -20.75 -18.62
C PRO A 83 4.09 -21.80 -18.14
N ASN A 84 4.14 -22.03 -16.82
CA ASN A 84 5.00 -23.07 -16.22
C ASN A 84 4.28 -24.40 -16.01
N GLN A 85 2.95 -24.44 -16.22
CA GLN A 85 2.09 -25.63 -16.22
C GLN A 85 0.73 -25.31 -16.84
N GLU A 86 -0.20 -26.27 -16.86
CA GLU A 86 -1.56 -26.12 -17.41
C GLU A 86 -2.33 -24.96 -16.79
N VAL A 87 -2.28 -24.82 -15.45
CA VAL A 87 -2.76 -23.64 -14.71
C VAL A 87 -1.54 -22.91 -14.15
N PRO A 88 -1.08 -21.79 -14.74
CA PRO A 88 0.12 -21.09 -14.31
C PRO A 88 0.15 -20.83 -12.80
N GLN A 89 1.25 -21.17 -12.15
CA GLN A 89 1.44 -20.94 -10.71
C GLN A 89 2.52 -19.88 -10.48
N VAL A 90 2.24 -18.94 -9.58
CA VAL A 90 3.20 -17.95 -9.11
C VAL A 90 3.31 -18.11 -7.59
N GLN A 91 4.46 -18.58 -7.13
CA GLN A 91 4.74 -18.71 -5.70
C GLN A 91 5.41 -17.43 -5.20
N TYR A 92 4.83 -16.82 -4.16
CA TYR A 92 5.31 -15.57 -3.58
C TYR A 92 6.38 -15.87 -2.53
N GLU A 93 7.50 -16.46 -2.97
CA GLU A 93 8.61 -16.89 -2.12
C GLU A 93 9.33 -15.70 -1.44
N GLU A 94 9.24 -14.51 -2.03
CA GLU A 94 9.77 -13.28 -1.48
C GLU A 94 9.02 -12.82 -0.22
N GLY A 95 7.80 -13.30 0.01
CA GLY A 95 6.96 -12.92 1.14
C GLY A 95 6.76 -11.40 1.22
N VAL A 96 7.17 -10.80 2.35
CA VAL A 96 7.03 -9.35 2.57
C VAL A 96 8.10 -8.51 1.88
N PHE A 97 9.10 -9.12 1.26
CA PHE A 97 10.27 -8.44 0.69
C PHE A 97 10.03 -8.05 -0.77
N ILE A 98 9.26 -6.98 -0.97
CA ILE A 98 9.02 -6.33 -2.26
C ILE A 98 9.45 -4.86 -2.22
N ASP A 99 9.75 -4.29 -3.39
CA ASP A 99 10.23 -2.90 -3.55
C ASP A 99 11.36 -2.57 -2.55
N TYR A 100 11.35 -1.43 -1.85
CA TYR A 100 12.46 -1.02 -0.99
C TYR A 100 12.82 -2.04 0.10
N ARG A 101 11.89 -2.91 0.51
CA ARG A 101 12.17 -3.97 1.49
C ARG A 101 13.15 -5.01 0.94
N VAL A 102 13.10 -5.35 -0.35
CA VAL A 102 14.04 -6.29 -0.96
C VAL A 102 15.41 -5.65 -1.14
N PHE A 103 15.45 -4.38 -1.57
CA PHE A 103 16.69 -3.62 -1.68
C PHE A 103 17.39 -3.48 -0.32
N ASP A 104 16.62 -3.20 0.74
CA ASP A 104 17.14 -3.14 2.11
C ASP A 104 17.64 -4.50 2.59
N LYS A 105 16.90 -5.60 2.34
CA LYS A 105 17.27 -6.95 2.76
C LYS A 105 18.60 -7.41 2.18
N TYR A 106 18.83 -7.14 0.89
CA TYR A 106 20.04 -7.56 0.19
C TYR A 106 21.13 -6.48 0.15
N ASN A 107 20.90 -5.34 0.84
CA ASN A 107 21.78 -4.18 0.82
C ASN A 107 22.10 -3.68 -0.60
N GLU A 108 21.13 -3.79 -1.51
CA GLU A 108 21.21 -3.24 -2.85
C GLU A 108 21.01 -1.73 -2.80
N THR A 109 21.83 -0.99 -3.54
CA THR A 109 21.77 0.47 -3.62
C THR A 109 20.93 0.87 -4.84
N PRO A 110 19.75 1.47 -4.66
CA PRO A 110 18.93 1.93 -5.79
C PRO A 110 19.54 3.17 -6.46
N THR A 111 19.11 3.48 -7.67
CA THR A 111 19.39 4.77 -8.32
C THR A 111 18.66 5.89 -7.56
N TYR A 112 17.38 5.66 -7.25
CA TYR A 112 16.58 6.51 -6.36
C TYR A 112 15.75 5.61 -5.46
N GLU A 113 15.87 5.77 -4.15
CA GLU A 113 15.17 4.96 -3.17
C GLU A 113 13.68 5.31 -3.04
N PHE A 114 12.89 4.39 -2.50
CA PHE A 114 11.51 4.69 -2.11
C PHE A 114 11.44 5.90 -1.18
N GLY A 115 10.48 6.79 -1.45
CA GLY A 115 10.30 8.03 -0.70
C GLY A 115 11.30 9.12 -1.04
N TYR A 116 12.18 8.94 -2.02
CA TYR A 116 13.12 9.97 -2.48
C TYR A 116 12.41 11.06 -3.31
N GLY A 117 12.85 12.31 -3.16
CA GLY A 117 12.41 13.43 -3.99
C GLY A 117 13.05 14.72 -3.53
N LEU A 118 13.54 15.51 -4.49
CA LEU A 118 14.18 16.80 -4.25
C LEU A 118 13.16 17.94 -4.19
N SER A 119 13.63 19.10 -3.74
CA SER A 119 12.90 20.37 -3.69
C SER A 119 13.81 21.51 -4.18
N TYR A 120 13.23 22.65 -4.56
CA TYR A 120 13.98 23.88 -4.80
C TYR A 120 14.48 24.57 -3.52
N THR A 121 14.12 24.04 -2.35
CA THR A 121 14.66 24.43 -1.04
C THR A 121 15.29 23.25 -0.32
N THR A 122 15.89 23.49 0.84
CA THR A 122 16.50 22.46 1.70
C THR A 122 15.79 22.37 3.03
N PHE A 123 15.78 21.17 3.63
CA PHE A 123 15.17 20.92 4.93
C PHE A 123 16.15 20.23 5.88
N ASN A 124 16.06 20.57 7.17
CA ASN A 124 16.79 19.92 8.24
C ASN A 124 15.83 19.27 9.24
N TYR A 125 16.26 18.17 9.85
CA TYR A 125 15.50 17.36 10.79
C TYR A 125 16.20 17.37 12.15
N SER A 126 15.47 17.70 13.22
CA SER A 126 16.00 17.74 14.58
C SER A 126 14.97 17.31 15.63
N ASP A 127 15.40 17.25 16.89
CA ASP A 127 14.53 17.13 18.07
C ASP A 127 13.56 15.95 18.05
N LEU A 128 14.06 14.77 17.66
CA LEU A 128 13.27 13.53 17.71
C LEU A 128 12.80 13.27 19.14
N ARG A 129 11.49 13.14 19.32
CA ARG A 129 10.86 12.75 20.57
C ARG A 129 9.97 11.52 20.35
N VAL A 130 10.16 10.52 21.19
CA VAL A 130 9.31 9.33 21.24
C VAL A 130 8.62 9.32 22.60
N THR A 131 7.30 9.47 22.60
CA THR A 131 6.49 9.50 23.83
C THR A 131 5.61 8.26 23.89
N LYS A 132 5.82 7.42 24.91
CA LYS A 132 4.94 6.27 25.20
C LYS A 132 3.62 6.75 25.79
N ILE A 133 2.51 6.34 25.18
CA ILE A 133 1.18 6.67 25.69
C ILE A 133 0.90 5.83 26.93
N GLN A 134 0.57 6.49 28.04
CA GLN A 134 0.25 5.85 29.30
C GLN A 134 -1.21 5.40 29.32
N ASN A 135 -1.53 4.43 30.19
CA ASN A 135 -2.90 3.92 30.40
C ASN A 135 -3.53 3.25 29.16
N VAL A 136 -2.72 2.70 28.26
CA VAL A 136 -3.20 1.83 27.18
C VAL A 136 -3.31 0.41 27.74
N SER A 137 -4.47 -0.23 27.60
CA SER A 137 -4.70 -1.61 28.06
C SER A 137 -3.85 -2.62 27.29
N ASP A 138 -3.64 -3.79 27.87
CA ASP A 138 -3.00 -4.90 27.16
C ASP A 138 -3.90 -5.42 26.04
N TYR A 139 -3.29 -5.96 24.99
CA TYR A 139 -4.04 -6.52 23.86
C TYR A 139 -4.82 -7.76 24.31
N VAL A 140 -6.12 -7.77 24.00
CA VAL A 140 -6.99 -8.92 24.27
C VAL A 140 -7.57 -9.37 22.93
N SER A 141 -7.36 -10.64 22.59
CA SER A 141 -7.99 -11.26 21.42
C SER A 141 -9.51 -11.15 21.49
N ALA A 142 -10.15 -10.93 20.34
CA ALA A 142 -11.60 -11.00 20.25
C ALA A 142 -12.08 -12.42 20.59
N SER A 143 -13.27 -12.48 21.18
CA SER A 143 -13.91 -13.72 21.59
C SER A 143 -15.43 -13.59 21.44
N GLY A 144 -16.14 -14.70 21.65
CA GLY A 144 -17.59 -14.76 21.53
C GLY A 144 -18.07 -15.21 20.15
N TRP A 145 -19.34 -14.95 19.89
CA TRP A 145 -20.07 -15.49 18.76
C TRP A 145 -20.86 -14.40 18.05
N THR A 146 -21.06 -14.54 16.74
CA THR A 146 -22.01 -13.72 15.99
C THR A 146 -23.44 -14.04 16.41
N GLY A 147 -24.41 -13.24 15.97
CA GLY A 147 -25.78 -13.73 15.87
C GLY A 147 -25.89 -14.87 14.85
N ALA A 148 -26.94 -15.70 14.98
CA ALA A 148 -27.33 -16.59 13.90
C ALA A 148 -27.74 -15.78 12.65
N ALA A 149 -27.61 -16.40 11.48
CA ALA A 149 -27.98 -15.76 10.21
C ALA A 149 -29.47 -15.38 10.24
N PRO A 150 -29.80 -14.08 10.09
CA PRO A 150 -31.18 -13.64 10.08
C PRO A 150 -31.84 -13.97 8.74
N THR A 151 -33.13 -14.26 8.77
CA THR A 151 -33.98 -14.20 7.58
C THR A 151 -34.78 -12.90 7.62
N TYR A 152 -34.78 -12.18 6.51
CA TYR A 152 -35.54 -10.94 6.37
C TYR A 152 -36.62 -11.13 5.32
N ARG A 153 -37.88 -10.85 5.72
CA ARG A 153 -39.06 -11.00 4.87
C ARG A 153 -39.24 -12.46 4.42
N ASN A 154 -40.26 -12.66 3.59
CA ASN A 154 -40.60 -13.95 3.00
C ASN A 154 -40.54 -13.86 1.48
N PHE A 155 -40.33 -15.00 0.82
CA PHE A 155 -40.44 -15.16 -0.62
C PHE A 155 -41.44 -16.27 -0.94
N SER A 156 -42.07 -16.22 -2.11
CA SER A 156 -42.93 -17.31 -2.56
C SER A 156 -42.09 -18.53 -2.91
N THR A 157 -42.49 -19.70 -2.39
CA THR A 157 -41.87 -20.99 -2.69
C THR A 157 -42.50 -21.67 -3.90
N ASP A 158 -43.51 -21.07 -4.53
CA ASP A 158 -44.10 -21.56 -5.78
C ASP A 158 -43.27 -21.09 -6.98
N PRO A 159 -42.64 -21.99 -7.77
CA PRO A 159 -41.91 -21.61 -8.98
C PRO A 159 -42.74 -20.78 -9.98
N ALA A 160 -44.07 -20.94 -10.00
CA ALA A 160 -44.93 -20.20 -10.93
C ALA A 160 -44.87 -18.68 -10.74
N ASP A 161 -44.67 -18.21 -9.49
CA ASP A 161 -44.55 -16.79 -9.17
C ASP A 161 -43.26 -16.15 -9.71
N HIS A 162 -42.31 -16.98 -10.17
CA HIS A 162 -41.00 -16.57 -10.67
C HIS A 162 -40.89 -16.72 -12.19
N LEU A 163 -41.95 -17.09 -12.90
CA LEU A 163 -41.97 -17.16 -14.36
C LEU A 163 -41.83 -15.78 -15.00
N TYR A 164 -41.36 -15.75 -16.25
CA TYR A 164 -41.40 -14.51 -17.04
C TYR A 164 -42.85 -13.98 -17.11
N PRO A 165 -43.06 -12.67 -16.93
CA PRO A 165 -44.38 -12.10 -17.12
C PRO A 165 -44.85 -12.34 -18.57
N ALA A 166 -46.12 -12.73 -18.75
CA ALA A 166 -46.64 -13.18 -20.04
C ALA A 166 -46.44 -12.18 -21.21
N ASN A 167 -46.46 -10.88 -20.91
CA ASN A 167 -46.30 -9.80 -21.90
C ASN A 167 -44.89 -9.19 -21.89
N PHE A 168 -43.89 -9.94 -21.43
CA PHE A 168 -42.52 -9.44 -21.32
C PHE A 168 -41.73 -9.66 -22.61
N SER A 169 -41.30 -8.59 -23.26
CA SER A 169 -40.35 -8.67 -24.37
C SER A 169 -38.94 -8.82 -23.83
N ARG A 170 -38.35 -9.99 -24.04
CA ARG A 170 -36.97 -10.27 -23.64
C ARG A 170 -36.02 -9.56 -24.60
N VAL A 171 -35.10 -8.78 -24.05
CA VAL A 171 -33.97 -8.26 -24.80
C VAL A 171 -32.98 -9.40 -24.98
N ASP A 172 -32.54 -9.62 -26.21
CA ASP A 172 -31.60 -10.69 -26.53
C ASP A 172 -30.31 -10.53 -25.70
N LEU A 173 -29.82 -11.67 -25.20
CA LEU A 173 -28.64 -11.79 -24.34
C LEU A 173 -28.75 -11.12 -22.95
N TYR A 174 -29.84 -10.40 -22.66
CA TYR A 174 -30.06 -9.84 -21.34
C TYR A 174 -30.36 -10.95 -20.32
N LYS A 175 -29.73 -10.87 -19.15
CA LYS A 175 -29.89 -11.83 -18.06
C LYS A 175 -30.99 -11.35 -17.12
N TYR A 176 -32.06 -12.13 -17.03
CA TYR A 176 -33.21 -11.86 -16.17
C TYR A 176 -33.28 -12.86 -15.01
N PRO A 177 -33.92 -12.50 -13.89
CA PRO A 177 -34.09 -13.39 -12.75
C PRO A 177 -35.24 -14.40 -12.91
N TRP A 178 -36.07 -14.27 -13.96
CA TRP A 178 -37.22 -15.15 -14.17
C TRP A 178 -36.83 -16.51 -14.73
N ILE A 179 -37.59 -17.53 -14.35
CA ILE A 179 -37.49 -18.88 -14.89
C ILE A 179 -38.43 -19.07 -16.08
N ASN A 180 -38.07 -19.95 -17.01
CA ASN A 180 -38.86 -20.26 -18.21
C ASN A 180 -39.84 -21.43 -18.02
N SER A 181 -39.68 -22.19 -16.93
CA SER A 181 -40.42 -23.41 -16.61
C SER A 181 -40.55 -23.53 -15.09
N THR A 182 -41.64 -24.13 -14.61
CA THR A 182 -41.78 -24.50 -13.19
C THR A 182 -40.98 -25.75 -12.83
N ASN A 183 -40.49 -26.50 -13.83
CA ASN A 183 -39.50 -27.55 -13.64
C ASN A 183 -38.11 -26.91 -13.47
N LEU A 184 -37.60 -26.87 -12.24
CA LEU A 184 -36.33 -26.19 -11.92
C LEU A 184 -35.10 -26.81 -12.59
N THR A 185 -35.14 -28.11 -12.93
CA THR A 185 -34.08 -28.77 -13.70
C THR A 185 -34.02 -28.24 -15.13
N GLU A 186 -35.18 -28.11 -15.79
CA GLU A 186 -35.26 -27.51 -17.13
C GLU A 186 -34.92 -26.02 -17.11
N ALA A 187 -35.38 -25.30 -16.07
CA ALA A 187 -35.18 -23.87 -15.95
C ALA A 187 -33.72 -23.49 -15.70
N SER A 188 -32.97 -24.32 -14.95
CA SER A 188 -31.53 -24.11 -14.78
C SER A 188 -30.73 -24.43 -16.04
N ALA A 189 -31.18 -25.44 -16.80
CA ALA A 189 -30.46 -26.04 -17.92
C ALA A 189 -29.01 -26.48 -17.58
N ASP A 190 -28.71 -26.68 -16.30
CA ASP A 190 -27.41 -27.17 -15.84
C ASP A 190 -27.40 -28.72 -15.92
N PRO A 191 -26.49 -29.33 -16.70
CA PRO A 191 -26.40 -30.79 -16.81
C PRO A 191 -26.01 -31.48 -15.49
N HIS A 192 -25.54 -30.74 -14.49
CA HIS A 192 -25.17 -31.23 -13.17
C HIS A 192 -26.16 -30.82 -12.08
N TYR A 193 -27.34 -30.31 -12.46
CA TYR A 193 -28.35 -29.85 -11.52
C TYR A 193 -28.77 -30.97 -10.54
N GLY A 194 -28.73 -30.65 -9.24
CA GLY A 194 -29.18 -31.56 -8.18
C GLY A 194 -28.16 -32.63 -7.74
N LEU A 195 -26.93 -32.64 -8.30
CA LEU A 195 -25.89 -33.55 -7.83
C LEU A 195 -25.48 -33.23 -6.38
N PRO A 196 -25.27 -34.23 -5.49
CA PRO A 196 -24.76 -33.98 -4.14
C PRO A 196 -23.24 -33.82 -4.12
N GLY A 197 -22.70 -33.41 -2.97
CA GLY A 197 -21.26 -33.57 -2.66
C GLY A 197 -20.31 -32.50 -3.22
N PHE A 198 -20.83 -31.44 -3.84
CA PHE A 198 -20.03 -30.31 -4.31
C PHE A 198 -19.99 -29.13 -3.31
N ILE A 199 -20.85 -29.16 -2.30
CA ILE A 199 -20.95 -28.11 -1.27
C ILE A 199 -20.07 -28.51 -0.09
N PRO A 200 -19.03 -27.71 0.25
CA PRO A 200 -18.18 -27.99 1.40
C PRO A 200 -18.94 -28.00 2.72
N GLU A 201 -18.37 -28.67 3.71
CA GLU A 201 -18.89 -28.68 5.07
C GLU A 201 -19.09 -27.25 5.60
N ASN A 202 -20.17 -27.03 6.35
CA ASN A 202 -20.56 -25.74 6.94
C ASN A 202 -20.93 -24.62 5.95
N ALA A 203 -20.89 -24.81 4.63
CA ALA A 203 -21.20 -23.75 3.66
C ALA A 203 -22.66 -23.25 3.71
N GLN A 204 -23.58 -24.03 4.27
CA GLN A 204 -25.01 -23.67 4.45
C GLN A 204 -25.39 -23.52 5.94
N ASN A 205 -24.40 -23.43 6.84
CA ASN A 205 -24.65 -23.34 8.27
C ASN A 205 -25.03 -21.90 8.67
N GLY A 206 -26.31 -21.69 8.98
CA GLY A 206 -26.83 -20.40 9.46
C GLY A 206 -26.76 -20.18 10.97
N SER A 207 -26.13 -21.07 11.74
CA SER A 207 -25.99 -20.88 13.19
C SER A 207 -25.00 -19.76 13.53
N ALA A 208 -25.01 -19.31 14.79
CA ALA A 208 -24.01 -18.38 15.30
C ALA A 208 -22.58 -18.93 15.07
N GLN A 209 -21.68 -18.09 14.56
CA GLN A 209 -20.30 -18.46 14.25
C GLN A 209 -19.31 -17.82 15.22
N PRO A 210 -18.16 -18.46 15.51
CA PRO A 210 -17.18 -17.88 16.40
C PRO A 210 -16.55 -16.62 15.78
N ILE A 211 -16.35 -15.59 16.60
CA ILE A 211 -15.66 -14.36 16.16
C ILE A 211 -14.16 -14.67 16.05
N PRO A 212 -13.49 -14.39 14.92
CA PRO A 212 -12.04 -14.58 14.79
C PRO A 212 -11.28 -13.74 15.82
N LYS A 213 -10.21 -14.29 16.42
CA LYS A 213 -9.38 -13.63 17.45
C LYS A 213 -8.89 -12.24 17.03
N ALA A 214 -8.46 -12.10 15.77
CA ALA A 214 -7.98 -10.85 15.20
C ALA A 214 -9.10 -9.95 14.63
N GLY A 215 -10.35 -10.36 14.76
CA GLY A 215 -11.55 -9.71 14.22
C GLY A 215 -12.33 -8.90 15.26
N GLY A 216 -13.63 -8.75 15.03
CA GLY A 216 -14.56 -8.06 15.94
C GLY A 216 -15.06 -6.70 15.45
N ALA A 217 -14.40 -6.09 14.46
CA ALA A 217 -14.86 -4.88 13.78
C ALA A 217 -14.31 -4.79 12.35
N PRO A 218 -14.88 -3.95 11.46
CA PRO A 218 -14.26 -3.65 10.18
C PRO A 218 -12.81 -3.17 10.34
N GLY A 219 -11.87 -3.86 9.70
CA GLY A 219 -10.42 -3.60 9.83
C GLY A 219 -9.68 -4.48 10.86
N GLY A 220 -10.40 -5.29 11.65
CA GLY A 220 -9.84 -6.19 12.66
C GLY A 220 -10.21 -5.76 14.09
N ASN A 221 -9.59 -6.40 15.07
CA ASN A 221 -9.79 -6.11 16.49
C ASN A 221 -9.55 -4.61 16.76
N PRO A 222 -10.52 -3.87 17.35
CA PRO A 222 -10.38 -2.44 17.62
C PRO A 222 -9.10 -2.05 18.35
N MET A 223 -8.59 -2.90 19.24
CA MET A 223 -7.38 -2.66 20.03
C MET A 223 -6.10 -2.65 19.20
N LEU A 224 -6.13 -3.14 17.96
CA LEU A 224 -5.03 -3.00 17.01
C LEU A 224 -4.76 -1.54 16.66
N TRP A 225 -5.78 -0.70 16.80
CA TRP A 225 -5.74 0.71 16.40
C TRP A 225 -5.41 1.67 17.55
N ASP A 226 -5.25 1.16 18.77
CA ASP A 226 -4.81 1.93 19.94
C ASP A 226 -3.48 2.63 19.64
N VAL A 227 -3.40 3.93 19.91
CA VAL A 227 -2.13 4.67 19.85
C VAL A 227 -1.31 4.34 21.08
N ILE A 228 -0.13 3.75 20.87
CA ILE A 228 0.78 3.30 21.94
C ILE A 228 2.03 4.16 22.05
N TYR A 229 2.43 4.82 20.97
CA TYR A 229 3.50 5.83 20.99
C TYR A 229 3.10 7.02 20.12
N ARG A 230 3.62 8.19 20.46
CA ARG A 230 3.64 9.37 19.59
C ARG A 230 5.08 9.71 19.26
N VAL A 231 5.39 9.81 17.98
CA VAL A 231 6.70 10.22 17.47
C VAL A 231 6.60 11.62 16.90
N GLU A 232 7.49 12.49 17.34
CA GLU A 232 7.55 13.89 16.92
C GLU A 232 8.97 14.24 16.46
N ALA A 233 9.10 15.11 15.47
CA ALA A 233 10.39 15.69 15.06
C ALA A 233 10.18 17.12 14.53
N THR A 234 11.18 17.97 14.70
CA THR A 234 11.20 19.32 14.12
C THR A 234 11.74 19.24 12.69
N VAL A 235 11.05 19.87 11.76
CA VAL A 235 11.46 19.99 10.36
C VAL A 235 11.58 21.47 10.02
N THR A 236 12.76 21.90 9.61
CA THR A 236 13.06 23.32 9.35
C THR A 236 13.42 23.52 7.90
N ASN A 237 12.77 24.47 7.22
CA ASN A 237 13.19 24.90 5.89
C ASN A 237 14.41 25.81 6.04
N THR A 238 15.56 25.35 5.56
CA THR A 238 16.85 26.05 5.66
C THR A 238 17.26 26.77 4.38
N GLY A 239 16.42 26.72 3.34
CA GLY A 239 16.67 27.42 2.09
C GLY A 239 15.91 28.75 1.98
N ASN A 240 15.83 29.26 0.76
CA ASN A 240 15.37 30.64 0.47
C ASN A 240 13.98 30.73 -0.15
N VAL A 241 13.34 29.60 -0.45
CA VAL A 241 11.99 29.56 -1.05
C VAL A 241 11.06 28.70 -0.21
N VAL A 242 9.77 29.03 -0.22
CA VAL A 242 8.74 28.17 0.37
C VAL A 242 8.79 26.80 -0.30
N GLY A 243 8.60 25.74 0.47
CA GLY A 243 8.62 24.38 -0.06
C GLY A 243 7.78 23.44 0.78
N GLU A 244 7.44 22.31 0.17
CA GLU A 244 6.76 21.22 0.84
C GLU A 244 7.74 20.10 1.12
N GLU A 245 7.87 19.72 2.38
CA GLU A 245 8.61 18.53 2.79
C GLU A 245 7.65 17.39 3.10
N VAL A 246 8.10 16.16 2.87
CA VAL A 246 7.39 14.94 3.26
C VAL A 246 8.25 14.15 4.24
N PRO A 247 8.21 14.49 5.54
CA PRO A 247 8.83 13.69 6.60
C PRO A 247 8.20 12.30 6.66
N GLN A 248 9.04 11.28 6.83
CA GLN A 248 8.64 9.88 6.84
C GLN A 248 9.13 9.20 8.13
N LEU A 249 8.23 8.46 8.78
CA LEU A 249 8.52 7.58 9.91
C LEU A 249 8.61 6.13 9.43
N TYR A 250 9.75 5.51 9.69
CA TYR A 250 9.97 4.06 9.50
C TYR A 250 10.16 3.37 10.85
N ILE A 251 9.67 2.13 10.97
CA ILE A 251 9.82 1.29 12.16
C ILE A 251 10.56 0.00 11.80
N SER A 252 11.58 -0.35 12.58
CA SER A 252 12.16 -1.69 12.60
C SER A 252 11.53 -2.50 13.74
N ARG A 253 10.99 -3.68 13.40
CA ARG A 253 10.39 -4.61 14.39
C ARG A 253 11.41 -5.57 14.99
N GLY A 254 12.60 -5.70 14.40
CA GLY A 254 13.74 -6.43 14.97
C GLY A 254 13.63 -7.97 14.97
N GLY A 255 12.66 -8.57 14.27
CA GLY A 255 12.62 -10.01 14.07
C GLY A 255 13.55 -10.49 12.94
N PRO A 256 14.01 -11.76 12.97
CA PRO A 256 14.94 -12.30 11.97
C PRO A 256 14.38 -12.40 10.54
N TYR A 257 13.05 -12.32 10.40
CA TYR A 257 12.33 -12.37 9.13
C TYR A 257 11.59 -11.07 8.82
N ASP A 258 11.78 -10.03 9.64
CA ASP A 258 11.16 -8.74 9.40
C ASP A 258 11.99 -7.95 8.37
N PRO A 259 11.37 -7.05 7.59
CA PRO A 259 12.11 -6.02 6.86
C PRO A 259 13.00 -5.21 7.81
N VAL A 260 14.14 -4.74 7.29
CA VAL A 260 15.08 -3.88 8.04
C VAL A 260 14.33 -2.75 8.74
N LYS A 261 13.41 -2.13 8.00
CA LYS A 261 12.50 -1.07 8.45
C LYS A 261 11.29 -0.99 7.53
N GLU A 262 10.19 -0.42 8.02
CA GLU A 262 8.96 -0.26 7.26
C GLU A 262 8.29 1.09 7.49
N LEU A 263 7.79 1.72 6.43
CA LEU A 263 7.03 2.96 6.55
C LEU A 263 5.79 2.75 7.43
N ARG A 264 5.55 3.67 8.37
CA ARG A 264 4.37 3.67 9.26
C ARG A 264 3.66 5.01 9.37
N GLY A 265 4.30 6.10 8.98
CA GLY A 265 3.62 7.39 8.88
C GLY A 265 4.40 8.38 8.04
N PHE A 266 3.68 9.34 7.47
CA PHE A 266 4.25 10.48 6.76
C PHE A 266 3.25 11.63 6.81
N GLN A 267 3.74 12.86 6.62
CA GLN A 267 2.91 14.05 6.48
C GLN A 267 3.49 14.89 5.35
N ARG A 268 2.69 15.75 4.73
CA ARG A 268 3.17 16.77 3.78
C ARG A 268 3.04 18.13 4.47
N LEU A 269 4.17 18.79 4.68
CA LEU A 269 4.26 20.04 5.44
C LEU A 269 4.74 21.15 4.52
N SER A 270 3.95 22.22 4.37
CA SER A 270 4.38 23.45 3.71
C SER A 270 5.10 24.33 4.74
N ILE A 271 6.34 24.71 4.47
CA ILE A 271 7.20 25.43 5.43
C ILE A 271 7.86 26.63 4.74
N GLU A 272 7.64 27.82 5.29
CA GLU A 272 8.27 29.06 4.84
C GLU A 272 9.79 29.05 5.08
N PRO A 273 10.60 29.82 4.32
CA PRO A 273 12.03 29.96 4.56
C PRO A 273 12.36 30.30 6.01
N ASN A 274 13.35 29.60 6.57
CA ASN A 274 13.81 29.75 7.96
C ASN A 274 12.76 29.47 9.04
N CYS A 275 11.59 28.91 8.68
CA CYS A 275 10.57 28.48 9.62
C CYS A 275 10.67 26.97 9.89
N SER A 276 10.09 26.55 11.00
CA SER A 276 10.00 25.14 11.40
C SER A 276 8.55 24.68 11.53
N ALA A 277 8.31 23.40 11.28
CA ALA A 277 7.06 22.72 11.56
C ALA A 277 7.34 21.43 12.35
N THR A 278 6.37 21.00 13.15
CA THR A 278 6.45 19.73 13.89
C THR A 278 5.80 18.62 13.09
N PHE A 279 6.60 17.62 12.73
CA PHE A 279 6.11 16.34 12.23
C PHE A 279 5.59 15.50 13.39
N VAL A 280 4.38 14.93 13.28
CA VAL A 280 3.76 14.12 14.32
C VAL A 280 3.14 12.86 13.72
N VAL A 281 3.50 11.70 14.26
CA VAL A 281 2.87 10.41 13.91
C VAL A 281 2.48 9.66 15.18
N ASP A 282 1.21 9.27 15.23
CA ASP A 282 0.69 8.33 16.21
C ASP A 282 0.96 6.90 15.74
N VAL A 283 1.79 6.17 16.50
CA VAL A 283 2.11 4.76 16.26
C VAL A 283 1.07 3.90 16.95
N LYS A 284 0.33 3.14 16.14
CA LYS A 284 -0.73 2.24 16.59
C LYS A 284 -0.14 0.91 17.05
N ARG A 285 -0.88 0.16 17.85
CA ARG A 285 -0.45 -1.18 18.30
C ARG A 285 -0.09 -2.09 17.13
N LYS A 286 -0.92 -2.11 16.09
CA LYS A 286 -0.70 -2.88 14.87
C LYS A 286 0.64 -2.58 14.20
N ASP A 287 1.11 -1.34 14.27
CA ASP A 287 2.31 -0.88 13.55
C ASP A 287 3.58 -1.58 14.03
N ILE A 288 3.57 -2.07 15.28
CA ILE A 288 4.69 -2.79 15.91
C ILE A 288 4.45 -4.29 16.09
N MET A 289 3.29 -4.80 15.66
CA MET A 289 2.91 -6.21 15.79
C MET A 289 3.34 -7.03 14.57
N SER A 290 3.36 -8.34 14.74
CA SER A 290 3.54 -9.34 13.69
C SER A 290 2.34 -10.28 13.68
N TRP A 291 2.04 -10.89 12.53
CA TRP A 291 1.01 -11.91 12.43
C TRP A 291 1.56 -13.27 12.87
N SER A 292 0.86 -13.98 13.75
CA SER A 292 1.17 -15.37 14.12
C SER A 292 0.24 -16.33 13.40
N THR A 293 0.80 -17.21 12.57
CA THR A 293 0.04 -18.27 11.89
C THR A 293 -0.38 -19.39 12.84
N VAL A 294 0.29 -19.53 13.99
CA VAL A 294 -0.08 -20.49 15.05
C VAL A 294 -1.27 -19.97 15.84
N GLU A 295 -1.21 -18.72 16.27
CA GLU A 295 -2.28 -18.13 17.10
C GLU A 295 -3.47 -17.64 16.28
N GLN A 296 -3.27 -17.40 14.97
CA GLN A 296 -4.22 -16.71 14.09
C GLN A 296 -4.59 -15.33 14.64
N ASP A 297 -3.59 -14.61 15.15
CA ASP A 297 -3.74 -13.29 15.74
C ASP A 297 -2.44 -12.46 15.63
N TRP A 298 -2.57 -11.17 15.90
CA TRP A 298 -1.46 -10.25 16.02
C TRP A 298 -0.79 -10.38 17.39
N TYR A 299 0.54 -10.29 17.41
CA TYR A 299 1.31 -10.28 18.65
C TYR A 299 2.47 -9.28 18.57
N VAL A 300 2.90 -8.79 19.73
CA VAL A 300 4.14 -7.98 19.83
C VAL A 300 5.30 -8.94 20.06
N ARG A 301 6.19 -9.07 19.08
CA ARG A 301 7.42 -9.86 19.25
C ARG A 301 8.29 -9.24 20.35
N ASN A 302 8.87 -10.10 21.19
CA ASN A 302 9.91 -9.70 22.13
C ASN A 302 11.22 -9.44 21.37
N SER A 303 11.35 -8.22 20.88
CA SER A 303 12.46 -7.72 20.08
C SER A 303 12.58 -6.22 20.28
N THR A 304 13.82 -5.73 20.17
CA THR A 304 14.12 -4.31 20.13
C THR A 304 13.47 -3.66 18.91
N LYS A 305 12.76 -2.56 19.14
CA LYS A 305 12.08 -1.81 18.07
C LYS A 305 12.68 -0.42 17.96
N LYS A 306 13.03 -0.04 16.74
CA LYS A 306 13.63 1.26 16.41
C LYS A 306 12.69 2.07 15.55
N VAL A 307 12.69 3.38 15.74
CA VAL A 307 12.06 4.35 14.85
C VAL A 307 13.15 5.12 14.12
N TYR A 308 12.85 5.49 12.88
CA TYR A 308 13.71 6.31 12.04
C TYR A 308 12.87 7.40 11.40
N VAL A 309 13.33 8.65 11.44
CA VAL A 309 12.67 9.79 10.82
C VAL A 309 13.61 10.48 9.85
N GLY A 310 13.09 10.83 8.67
CA GLY A 310 13.84 11.55 7.65
C GLY A 310 13.03 11.81 6.39
N SER A 311 13.73 12.06 5.28
CA SER A 311 13.15 12.52 4.02
C SER A 311 12.95 11.43 2.97
N SER A 312 13.50 10.23 3.19
CA SER A 312 13.34 9.05 2.31
C SER A 312 13.61 7.76 3.08
N SER A 313 13.45 6.59 2.43
CA SER A 313 13.82 5.30 3.02
C SER A 313 15.32 5.10 3.27
N ARG A 314 16.19 5.98 2.75
CA ARG A 314 17.66 5.91 2.95
C ARG A 314 18.26 7.15 3.59
N ASN A 315 17.58 8.30 3.54
CA ASN A 315 17.97 9.51 4.26
C ASN A 315 17.17 9.66 5.56
N LEU A 316 17.67 9.03 6.62
CA LEU A 316 17.02 8.91 7.93
C LEU A 316 17.97 9.41 9.05
N PRO A 317 18.18 10.74 9.17
CA PRO A 317 19.16 11.30 10.09
C PRO A 317 18.79 11.16 11.57
N LEU A 318 17.50 10.90 11.88
CA LEU A 318 17.03 10.75 13.25
C LEU A 318 16.67 9.29 13.53
N GLU A 319 17.20 8.73 14.61
CA GLU A 319 16.83 7.40 15.10
C GLU A 319 16.50 7.42 16.60
N GLY A 320 15.60 6.53 17.01
CA GLY A 320 15.16 6.40 18.39
C GLY A 320 14.66 4.99 18.69
N MET A 321 14.36 4.74 19.96
CA MET A 321 13.90 3.44 20.46
C MET A 321 12.43 3.54 20.87
N LEU A 322 11.64 2.49 20.59
CA LEU A 322 10.33 2.32 21.22
C LEU A 322 10.52 1.53 22.53
N SER A 323 10.51 2.24 23.65
CA SER A 323 10.63 1.70 25.01
C SER A 323 9.46 2.10 25.89
#